data_AF-A0A0D8XQH2-F1
#
_entry.id   AF-A0A0D8XQH2-F1
#
_cell.length_a   1.000
_cell.length_b   1.000
_cell.length_c   1.000
_cell.angle_alpha   90.00
_cell.angle_beta   90.00
_cell.angle_gamma   90.00
#
_symmetry.space_group_name_H-M   'P 1'
#
loop_
_entity.id
_entity.type
_entity.pdbx_description
1 polymer ?
#
loop_
_entity_poly.entity_id
_entity_poly.type
_entity_poly.pdbx_seq_one_letter_code
_entity_poly.pdbx_strand_id
1 'polypeptide(L)'
;MDGIGANQKHWEGVWPGAKCLGVVPLSTEFICCNHNIFANSVCLELGSGTGIVGLSLGKLGAKKILSIIRANVVRNGLSDVCEIKGLDWQDANNVMVMINGLTELDYLIASDVFYDNQSSVVVHQNWLWFEIDNGLVDNWSIEDLLLLSNLQIRLVSTRFLDNSCIEIGVIYRKAMSVDIFCGVEGGATESKLVFMSSAGEILGRSSSDGTNYNLDGIEKCASAIASWVRNAAKKEGIALPLKGLGLGLSGAEGVRDNARFVQHIEANYGDLAEHIFLTSDSVATVATVFDHGSGDIALKF
;
A
#
# COMPACT_ATOMS: atom_id res chain seq x y z
N MET A 1 17.83 29.72 1.08
CA MET A 1 18.56 28.46 0.83
C MET A 1 17.79 27.72 -0.25
N ASP A 2 17.72 28.31 -1.44
CA ASP A 2 17.00 27.79 -2.60
C ASP A 2 18.08 27.34 -3.58
N GLY A 3 18.33 26.04 -3.72
CA GLY A 3 19.41 25.65 -4.63
C GLY A 3 19.83 24.19 -4.69
N ILE A 4 19.32 23.31 -3.84
CA ILE A 4 19.67 21.89 -3.93
C ILE A 4 18.38 21.12 -4.27
N GLY A 5 18.38 20.47 -5.44
CA GLY A 5 17.26 19.70 -6.01
C GLY A 5 16.44 20.41 -7.09
N ALA A 6 16.04 21.67 -6.88
CA ALA A 6 15.06 22.34 -7.76
C ALA A 6 15.59 22.84 -9.13
N ASN A 7 16.90 22.79 -9.37
CA ASN A 7 17.57 23.33 -10.57
C ASN A 7 18.29 22.27 -11.43
N GLN A 8 18.02 20.98 -11.22
CA GLN A 8 18.63 19.93 -12.04
C GLN A 8 17.97 19.87 -13.43
N LYS A 9 18.57 20.56 -14.41
CA LYS A 9 18.18 20.55 -15.84
C LYS A 9 18.54 19.26 -16.59
N HIS A 10 18.83 18.16 -15.90
CA HIS A 10 19.44 16.98 -16.53
C HIS A 10 18.59 15.71 -16.49
N TRP A 11 17.45 15.71 -15.80
CA TRP A 11 16.60 14.52 -15.66
C TRP A 11 15.18 14.83 -16.18
N GLU A 12 15.10 15.19 -17.47
CA GLU A 12 13.84 15.44 -18.21
C GLU A 12 13.29 14.17 -18.89
N GLY A 13 13.91 13.02 -18.63
CA GLY A 13 13.42 11.73 -19.08
C GLY A 13 12.40 11.17 -18.11
N VAL A 14 11.21 10.82 -18.60
CA VAL A 14 10.40 9.80 -17.93
C VAL A 14 11.17 8.45 -18.12
N TRP A 15 11.50 7.74 -17.04
CA TRP A 15 12.25 6.46 -17.03
C TRP A 15 11.38 5.28 -17.45
N PRO A 16 11.87 4.11 -17.88
CA PRO A 16 11.02 2.97 -18.29
C PRO A 16 9.94 2.57 -17.26
N GLY A 17 10.22 2.63 -15.96
CA GLY A 17 9.20 2.47 -14.90
C GLY A 17 8.06 3.50 -14.99
N ALA A 18 8.36 4.72 -15.43
CA ALA A 18 7.40 5.80 -15.65
C ALA A 18 6.97 5.99 -17.14
N LYS A 19 7.68 5.37 -18.10
CA LYS A 19 7.45 5.30 -19.55
C LYS A 19 7.31 3.83 -19.92
N CYS A 20 6.14 3.26 -19.67
CA CYS A 20 5.67 2.27 -20.63
C CYS A 20 5.05 3.06 -21.79
N LEU A 21 5.69 3.02 -22.97
CA LEU A 21 5.16 3.57 -24.22
C LEU A 21 3.72 3.05 -24.43
N GLY A 22 2.73 3.90 -24.16
CA GLY A 22 1.30 3.59 -24.34
C GLY A 22 0.62 2.84 -23.18
N VAL A 23 1.31 2.58 -22.07
CA VAL A 23 0.74 1.92 -20.89
C VAL A 23 1.00 2.80 -19.66
N VAL A 24 -0.03 3.03 -18.86
CA VAL A 24 0.07 3.76 -17.59
C VAL A 24 1.14 3.07 -16.71
N PRO A 25 2.07 3.82 -16.06
CA PRO A 25 3.05 3.25 -15.12
C PRO A 25 2.36 2.30 -14.15
N LEU A 26 2.99 1.17 -13.78
CA LEU A 26 2.34 0.20 -12.89
C LEU A 26 1.93 0.90 -11.59
N SER A 27 2.79 1.80 -11.09
CA SER A 27 2.50 2.67 -9.94
C SER A 27 1.26 3.53 -10.12
N THR A 28 1.07 4.16 -11.29
CA THR A 28 -0.11 4.98 -11.56
C THR A 28 -1.36 4.13 -11.76
N GLU A 29 -1.27 2.96 -12.36
CA GLU A 29 -2.41 2.03 -12.45
C GLU A 29 -2.84 1.56 -11.07
N PHE A 30 -1.88 1.17 -10.24
CA PHE A 30 -2.13 0.84 -8.85
C PHE A 30 -2.81 1.99 -8.11
N ILE A 31 -2.29 3.22 -8.24
CA ILE A 31 -2.88 4.41 -7.61
C ILE A 31 -4.31 4.67 -8.13
N CYS A 32 -4.57 4.50 -9.43
CA CYS A 32 -5.92 4.64 -9.98
C CYS A 32 -6.89 3.60 -9.41
N CYS A 33 -6.48 2.33 -9.36
CA CYS A 33 -7.25 1.23 -8.80
C CYS A 33 -7.47 1.35 -7.28
N ASN A 34 -6.62 2.12 -6.61
CA ASN A 34 -6.59 2.30 -5.16
C ASN A 34 -6.76 3.77 -4.73
N HIS A 35 -7.36 4.61 -5.57
CA HIS A 35 -7.39 6.07 -5.38
C HIS A 35 -7.99 6.50 -4.04
N ASN A 36 -8.95 5.74 -3.54
CA ASN A 36 -9.60 5.95 -2.26
C ASN A 36 -8.67 5.79 -1.05
N ILE A 37 -7.56 5.05 -1.17
CA ILE A 37 -6.51 4.96 -0.14
C ILE A 37 -5.77 6.29 0.01
N PHE A 38 -5.55 6.96 -1.11
CA PHE A 38 -4.74 8.18 -1.20
C PHE A 38 -5.59 9.44 -1.06
N ALA A 39 -6.91 9.34 -1.12
CA ALA A 39 -7.81 10.45 -0.91
C ALA A 39 -7.58 11.10 0.47
N ASN A 40 -7.49 12.43 0.49
CA ASN A 40 -7.21 13.26 1.67
C ASN A 40 -5.88 12.98 2.39
N SER A 41 -4.94 12.27 1.76
CA SER A 41 -3.64 11.93 2.35
C SER A 41 -2.54 12.95 2.05
N VAL A 42 -1.53 13.01 2.91
CA VAL A 42 -0.28 13.74 2.71
C VAL A 42 0.80 12.76 2.24
N CYS A 43 1.25 12.94 1.00
CA CYS A 43 2.24 12.07 0.35
C CYS A 43 3.57 12.80 0.13
N LEU A 44 4.68 12.09 0.29
CA LEU A 44 6.02 12.54 -0.11
C LEU A 44 6.54 11.65 -1.24
N GLU A 45 6.79 12.24 -2.40
CA GLU A 45 7.37 11.52 -3.55
C GLU A 45 8.91 11.64 -3.54
N LEU A 46 9.60 10.51 -3.42
CA LEU A 46 11.04 10.39 -3.55
C LEU A 46 11.43 10.22 -5.02
N GLY A 47 12.51 10.87 -5.44
CA GLY A 47 13.04 10.72 -6.80
C GLY A 47 12.03 11.10 -7.89
N SER A 48 11.18 12.11 -7.64
CA SER A 48 10.00 12.40 -8.45
C SER A 48 10.25 12.55 -9.95
N GLY A 49 11.44 12.97 -10.39
CA GLY A 49 11.75 13.13 -11.81
C GLY A 49 10.72 14.07 -12.47
N THR A 50 9.90 13.55 -13.40
CA THR A 50 8.80 14.32 -13.99
C THR A 50 7.61 14.54 -13.07
N GLY A 51 7.51 13.77 -11.99
CA GLY A 51 6.48 13.81 -10.96
C GLY A 51 5.21 13.06 -11.35
N ILE A 52 5.26 12.12 -12.29
CA ILE A 52 4.04 11.47 -12.80
C ILE A 52 3.24 10.79 -11.69
N VAL A 53 3.91 10.16 -10.72
CA VAL A 53 3.27 9.45 -9.61
C VAL A 53 2.65 10.46 -8.65
N GLY A 54 3.41 11.50 -8.27
CA GLY A 54 2.90 12.63 -7.49
C GLY A 54 1.69 13.30 -8.12
N LEU A 55 1.77 13.65 -9.41
CA LEU A 55 0.69 14.32 -10.13
C LEU A 55 -0.58 13.45 -10.20
N SER A 56 -0.42 12.13 -10.40
CA SER A 56 -1.54 11.18 -10.39
C SER A 56 -2.24 11.15 -9.04
N LEU A 57 -1.49 11.09 -7.92
CA LEU A 57 -2.07 11.19 -6.57
C LEU A 57 -2.87 12.48 -6.38
N GLY A 58 -2.35 13.59 -6.92
CA GLY A 58 -2.96 14.91 -6.76
C GLY A 58 -4.27 15.01 -7.51
N LYS A 59 -4.33 14.42 -8.71
CA LYS A 59 -5.57 14.29 -9.49
C LYS A 59 -6.59 13.37 -8.83
N LEU A 60 -6.13 12.41 -8.03
CA LEU A 60 -6.96 11.42 -7.36
C LEU A 60 -7.34 11.80 -5.93
N GLY A 61 -7.07 13.04 -5.52
CA GLY A 61 -7.59 13.62 -4.29
C GLY A 61 -6.66 13.55 -3.09
N ALA A 62 -5.36 13.28 -3.28
CA ALA A 62 -4.38 13.51 -2.22
C ALA A 62 -4.47 14.98 -1.75
N LYS A 63 -4.42 15.19 -0.44
CA LYS A 63 -4.52 16.52 0.20
C LYS A 63 -3.28 17.35 -0.06
N LYS A 64 -2.12 16.69 -0.03
CA LYS A 64 -0.84 17.37 -0.18
C LYS A 64 0.21 16.43 -0.74
N ILE A 65 0.99 16.90 -1.71
CA ILE A 65 2.10 16.14 -2.27
C ILE A 65 3.36 16.97 -2.23
N LEU A 66 4.44 16.36 -1.77
CA LEU A 66 5.72 17.03 -1.59
C LEU A 66 6.72 16.57 -2.66
N SER A 67 7.60 17.48 -3.07
CA SER A 67 8.79 17.20 -3.89
C SER A 67 8.53 16.98 -5.39
N ILE A 68 7.61 17.75 -6.01
CA ILE A 68 7.36 17.72 -7.47
C ILE A 68 7.95 18.94 -8.18
N ILE A 69 8.41 18.78 -9.43
CA ILE A 69 8.88 19.89 -10.28
C ILE A 69 7.75 20.92 -10.56
N ARG A 70 8.05 22.21 -10.32
CA ARG A 70 7.12 23.35 -10.45
C ARG A 70 6.37 23.40 -11.77
N ALA A 71 7.10 23.23 -12.88
CA ALA A 71 6.55 23.38 -14.21
C ALA A 71 5.39 22.40 -14.45
N ASN A 72 5.54 21.16 -14.00
CA ASN A 72 4.54 20.13 -14.20
C ASN A 72 3.35 20.29 -13.24
N VAL A 73 3.59 20.73 -12.00
CA VAL A 73 2.50 21.09 -11.06
C VAL A 73 1.59 22.17 -11.65
N VAL A 74 2.18 23.25 -12.16
CA VAL A 74 1.44 24.37 -12.75
C VAL A 74 0.67 23.91 -13.99
N ARG A 75 1.32 23.16 -14.88
CA ARG A 75 0.70 22.66 -16.12
C ARG A 75 -0.51 21.76 -15.86
N ASN A 76 -0.50 21.05 -14.74
CA ASN A 76 -1.60 20.15 -14.36
C ASN A 76 -2.62 20.79 -13.41
N GLY A 77 -2.46 22.07 -13.05
CA GLY A 77 -3.39 22.77 -12.17
C GLY A 77 -3.43 22.17 -10.76
N LEU A 78 -2.28 21.72 -10.23
CA LEU A 78 -2.17 21.11 -8.90
C LEU A 78 -1.39 22.00 -7.91
N SER A 79 -1.26 23.29 -8.18
CA SER A 79 -0.49 24.23 -7.35
C SER A 79 -1.00 24.33 -5.91
N ASP A 80 -2.27 24.06 -5.68
CA ASP A 80 -2.89 24.12 -4.34
C ASP A 80 -2.65 22.84 -3.52
N VAL A 81 -2.25 21.76 -4.19
CA VAL A 81 -2.05 20.43 -3.60
C VAL A 81 -0.56 20.05 -3.54
N CYS A 82 0.21 20.44 -4.54
CA CYS A 82 1.62 20.07 -4.65
C CYS A 82 2.53 21.18 -4.12
N GLU A 83 3.34 20.86 -3.12
CA GLU A 83 4.37 21.72 -2.59
C GLU A 83 5.75 21.25 -3.05
N ILE A 84 6.55 22.20 -3.52
CA ILE A 84 7.91 21.92 -3.95
C ILE A 84 8.80 22.08 -2.74
N LYS A 85 9.37 20.97 -2.29
CA LYS A 85 10.38 20.97 -1.25
C LYS A 85 11.68 20.44 -1.82
N GLY A 86 12.78 21.13 -1.54
CA GLY A 86 14.11 20.69 -1.92
C GLY A 86 14.51 19.49 -1.09
N LEU A 87 14.17 18.30 -1.57
CA LEU A 87 14.58 17.04 -0.97
C LEU A 87 15.83 16.53 -1.70
N ASP A 88 16.92 16.47 -0.97
CA ASP A 88 18.13 15.75 -1.37
C ASP A 88 18.18 14.45 -0.56
N TRP A 89 17.76 13.37 -1.19
CA TRP A 89 17.68 12.06 -0.55
C TRP A 89 19.05 11.36 -0.43
N GLN A 90 20.11 11.93 -1.02
CA GLN A 90 21.49 11.52 -0.77
C GLN A 90 22.07 12.20 0.49
N ASP A 91 21.43 13.27 0.97
CA ASP A 91 21.78 13.94 2.22
C ASP A 91 20.83 13.54 3.35
N ALA A 92 21.29 12.61 4.20
CA ALA A 92 20.53 12.14 5.36
C ALA A 92 20.06 13.28 6.29
N ASN A 93 20.84 14.37 6.42
CA ASN A 93 20.41 15.51 7.24
C ASN A 93 19.28 16.29 6.56
N ASN A 94 19.37 16.49 5.24
CA ASN A 94 18.29 17.12 4.47
C ASN A 94 16.99 16.32 4.61
N VAL A 95 17.05 14.99 4.43
CA VAL A 95 15.91 14.09 4.60
C VAL A 95 15.34 14.16 6.01
N MET A 96 16.19 14.10 7.03
CA MET A 96 15.74 14.17 8.43
C MET A 96 15.09 15.51 8.78
N VAL A 97 15.67 16.64 8.34
CA VAL A 97 15.09 17.97 8.54
C VAL A 97 13.74 18.08 7.82
N MET A 98 13.66 17.53 6.61
CA MET A 98 12.44 17.49 5.81
C MET A 98 11.34 16.70 6.50
N ILE A 99 11.61 15.45 6.88
CA ILE A 99 10.65 14.54 7.54
C ILE A 99 10.24 15.11 8.90
N ASN A 100 11.18 15.55 9.74
CA ASN A 100 10.87 16.13 11.05
C ASN A 100 10.08 17.45 10.95
N GLY A 101 10.19 18.15 9.81
CA GLY A 101 9.40 19.34 9.52
C GLY A 101 7.97 19.05 9.05
N LEU A 102 7.59 17.78 8.86
CA LEU A 102 6.23 17.38 8.51
C LEU A 102 5.43 17.12 9.78
N THR A 103 4.34 17.86 9.94
CA THR A 103 3.35 17.62 11.00
C THR A 103 2.43 16.44 10.70
N GLU A 104 2.35 16.05 9.42
CA GLU A 104 1.48 15.01 8.89
C GLU A 104 2.18 14.40 7.66
N LEU A 105 2.31 13.08 7.63
CA LEU A 105 2.80 12.30 6.50
C LEU A 105 2.12 10.94 6.53
N ASP A 106 1.29 10.64 5.54
CA ASP A 106 0.58 9.35 5.45
C ASP A 106 1.38 8.33 4.65
N TYR A 107 1.94 8.75 3.50
CA TYR A 107 2.62 7.87 2.56
C TYR A 107 3.94 8.45 2.09
N LEU A 108 4.96 7.60 2.09
CA LEU A 108 6.19 7.82 1.33
C LEU A 108 6.04 7.04 0.02
N ILE A 109 6.30 7.66 -1.12
CA ILE A 109 6.10 7.04 -2.43
C ILE A 109 7.37 7.23 -3.24
N ALA A 110 7.79 6.20 -3.94
CA ALA A 110 8.99 6.23 -4.75
C ALA A 110 8.76 5.46 -6.06
N SER A 111 9.38 5.89 -7.15
CA SER A 111 9.35 5.14 -8.41
C SER A 111 10.75 5.17 -8.99
N ASP A 112 11.32 3.98 -9.20
CA ASP A 112 12.64 3.81 -9.83
C ASP A 112 13.76 4.55 -9.08
N VAL A 113 13.72 4.50 -7.74
CA VAL A 113 14.72 5.16 -6.86
C VAL A 113 15.82 4.22 -6.40
N PHE A 114 15.63 2.92 -6.55
CA PHE A 114 16.60 1.90 -6.20
C PHE A 114 17.32 1.48 -7.48
N TYR A 115 18.45 2.11 -7.78
CA TYR A 115 19.27 1.79 -8.97
C TYR A 115 20.77 1.74 -8.66
N ASP A 116 21.16 1.95 -7.40
CA ASP A 116 22.55 1.80 -6.94
C ASP A 116 22.61 1.33 -5.48
N ASN A 117 23.82 0.92 -5.06
CA ASN A 117 24.09 0.43 -3.71
C ASN A 117 24.35 1.55 -2.68
N GLN A 118 24.26 2.83 -3.07
CA GLN A 118 24.50 3.98 -2.20
C GLN A 118 23.21 4.68 -1.76
N SER A 119 22.09 4.28 -2.37
CA SER A 119 20.75 4.74 -2.03
C SER A 119 20.42 4.48 -0.57
N SER A 120 20.43 5.55 0.24
CA SER A 120 20.11 5.48 1.67
C SER A 120 18.60 5.67 1.84
N VAL A 121 17.87 4.60 2.15
CA VAL A 121 16.42 4.71 2.33
C VAL A 121 16.07 4.98 3.78
N VAL A 122 15.67 6.22 4.05
CA VAL A 122 15.09 6.62 5.33
C VAL A 122 13.61 6.22 5.34
N VAL A 123 13.31 5.01 5.80
CA VAL A 123 11.92 4.59 6.07
C VAL A 123 11.51 5.08 7.45
N HIS A 124 10.67 6.11 7.49
CA HIS A 124 10.13 6.67 8.73
C HIS A 124 8.70 6.17 8.95
N GLN A 125 8.53 5.14 9.81
CA GLN A 125 7.31 4.59 10.44
C GLN A 125 6.00 4.40 9.63
N ASN A 126 5.90 4.94 8.42
CA ASN A 126 4.73 4.96 7.57
C ASN A 126 5.09 4.37 6.20
N TRP A 127 4.07 3.73 5.62
CA TRP A 127 4.05 2.98 4.37
C TRP A 127 4.89 3.61 3.25
N LEU A 128 5.93 2.90 2.81
CA LEU A 128 6.67 3.23 1.60
C LEU A 128 6.17 2.38 0.44
N TRP A 129 5.49 3.01 -0.51
CA TRP A 129 5.13 2.38 -1.78
C TRP A 129 6.25 2.65 -2.79
N PHE A 130 6.79 1.61 -3.39
CA PHE A 130 7.85 1.76 -4.38
C PHE A 130 7.58 0.92 -5.62
N GLU A 131 8.08 1.39 -6.76
CA GLU A 131 8.14 0.68 -8.04
C GLU A 131 9.61 0.39 -8.36
N ILE A 132 9.95 -0.88 -8.61
CA ILE A 132 11.28 -1.32 -9.04
C ILE A 132 11.16 -1.85 -10.47
N ASP A 133 12.03 -1.40 -11.36
CA ASP A 133 12.28 -2.05 -12.64
C ASP A 133 13.48 -2.98 -12.49
N ASN A 134 13.24 -4.29 -12.37
CA ASN A 134 14.28 -5.30 -12.38
C ASN A 134 14.72 -5.53 -13.83
N GLY A 135 15.53 -4.62 -14.37
CA GLY A 135 16.29 -4.84 -15.59
C GLY A 135 17.32 -5.96 -15.40
N LEU A 136 17.54 -6.78 -16.43
CA LEU A 136 18.36 -8.01 -16.41
C LEU A 136 19.86 -7.84 -16.05
N VAL A 137 20.34 -6.65 -15.71
CA VAL A 137 21.78 -6.41 -15.55
C VAL A 137 22.03 -5.47 -14.39
N ASP A 138 22.00 -6.00 -13.18
CA ASP A 138 22.65 -5.36 -12.04
C ASP A 138 22.92 -6.40 -10.93
N ASN A 139 24.15 -6.42 -10.41
CA ASN A 139 24.61 -7.38 -9.40
C ASN A 139 24.11 -7.06 -7.99
N TRP A 140 22.96 -6.40 -7.85
CA TRP A 140 22.42 -5.97 -6.58
C TRP A 140 20.91 -6.29 -6.50
N SER A 141 20.44 -6.66 -5.31
CA SER A 141 19.02 -6.91 -5.03
C SER A 141 18.53 -5.91 -3.99
N ILE A 142 17.29 -5.43 -4.13
CA ILE A 142 16.66 -4.63 -3.08
C ILE A 142 16.60 -5.39 -1.75
N GLU A 143 16.55 -6.72 -1.78
CA GLU A 143 16.51 -7.57 -0.59
C GLU A 143 17.73 -7.36 0.31
N ASP A 144 18.92 -7.14 -0.27
CA ASP A 144 20.15 -6.89 0.48
C ASP A 144 20.08 -5.53 1.20
N LEU A 145 19.57 -4.50 0.51
CA LEU A 145 19.41 -3.15 1.07
C LEU A 145 18.39 -3.14 2.22
N LEU A 146 17.30 -3.89 2.05
CA LEU A 146 16.27 -4.05 3.06
C LEU A 146 16.81 -4.80 4.28
N LEU A 147 17.56 -5.88 4.07
CA LEU A 147 18.16 -6.66 5.14
C LEU A 147 19.13 -5.82 5.97
N LEU A 148 20.02 -5.06 5.32
CA LEU A 148 20.97 -4.15 6.00
C LEU A 148 20.26 -3.06 6.80
N SER A 149 19.06 -2.67 6.38
CA SER A 149 18.28 -1.59 6.99
C SER A 149 17.22 -2.07 7.99
N ASN A 150 17.14 -3.38 8.27
CA ASN A 150 16.07 -4.02 9.06
C ASN A 150 14.64 -3.68 8.55
N LEU A 151 14.50 -3.70 7.22
CA LEU A 151 13.28 -3.47 6.49
C LEU A 151 12.78 -4.79 5.87
N GLN A 152 11.48 -4.86 5.64
CA GLN A 152 10.82 -5.91 4.88
C GLN A 152 10.06 -5.29 3.72
N ILE A 153 9.82 -6.12 2.72
CA ILE A 153 9.10 -5.79 1.50
C ILE A 153 7.96 -6.78 1.34
N ARG A 154 6.77 -6.26 1.04
CA ARG A 154 5.66 -7.07 0.54
C ARG A 154 5.35 -6.65 -0.87
N LEU A 155 5.58 -7.56 -1.82
CA LEU A 155 5.14 -7.37 -3.20
C LEU A 155 3.61 -7.35 -3.22
N VAL A 156 3.06 -6.30 -3.86
CA VAL A 156 1.64 -6.08 -4.06
C VAL A 156 1.24 -6.42 -5.49
N SER A 157 2.09 -6.10 -6.46
CA SER A 157 1.84 -6.45 -7.86
C SER A 157 3.13 -6.60 -8.63
N THR A 158 3.13 -7.50 -9.60
CA THR A 158 4.26 -7.80 -10.47
C THR A 158 3.79 -7.79 -11.91
N ARG A 159 4.49 -7.04 -12.77
CA ARG A 159 4.24 -6.98 -14.22
C ARG A 159 5.47 -7.44 -14.97
N PHE A 160 5.32 -8.53 -15.71
CA PHE A 160 6.35 -8.99 -16.63
C PHE A 160 6.25 -8.24 -17.96
N LEU A 161 7.38 -7.69 -18.40
CA LEU A 161 7.60 -7.12 -19.73
C LEU A 161 8.55 -8.04 -20.50
N ASP A 162 8.68 -7.83 -21.81
CA ASP A 162 9.48 -8.72 -22.69
C ASP A 162 10.93 -8.93 -22.21
N ASN A 163 11.54 -7.93 -21.55
CA ASN A 163 12.93 -7.96 -21.08
C ASN A 163 13.13 -7.43 -19.64
N SER A 164 12.06 -7.16 -18.89
CA SER A 164 12.17 -6.70 -17.50
C SER A 164 10.93 -7.06 -16.70
N CYS A 165 10.99 -6.83 -15.40
CA CYS A 165 9.87 -7.04 -14.50
C CYS A 165 9.71 -5.81 -13.62
N ILE A 166 8.50 -5.25 -13.60
CA ILE A 166 8.14 -4.12 -12.74
C ILE A 166 7.41 -4.66 -11.52
N GLU A 167 7.88 -4.31 -10.34
CA GLU A 167 7.30 -4.73 -9.06
C GLU A 167 6.86 -3.52 -8.25
N ILE A 168 5.63 -3.58 -7.74
CA ILE A 168 5.15 -2.69 -6.67
C ILE A 168 5.20 -3.46 -5.38
N GLY A 169 5.72 -2.82 -4.34
CA GLY A 169 5.56 -3.31 -3.00
C GLY A 169 5.42 -2.23 -1.96
N VAL A 170 5.18 -2.70 -0.74
CA VAL A 170 5.21 -1.90 0.48
C VAL A 170 6.48 -2.27 1.25
N ILE A 171 7.30 -1.26 1.55
CA ILE A 171 8.39 -1.41 2.52
C ILE A 171 7.91 -0.98 3.90
N TYR A 172 8.20 -1.82 4.88
CA TYR A 172 7.91 -1.57 6.28
C TYR A 172 9.10 -1.99 7.15
N ARG A 173 9.25 -1.38 8.33
CA ARG A 173 10.22 -1.88 9.31
C ARG A 173 9.72 -3.18 9.87
N LYS A 174 10.63 -4.13 10.08
CA LYS A 174 10.37 -5.28 10.94
C LYS A 174 10.21 -4.75 12.37
N ALA A 175 9.01 -4.31 12.72
CA ALA A 175 8.65 -4.16 14.12
C ALA A 175 8.84 -5.54 14.74
N MET A 176 9.40 -5.61 15.94
CA MET A 176 9.20 -6.77 16.80
C MET A 176 7.72 -6.77 17.23
N SER A 177 6.80 -6.96 16.28
CA SER A 177 5.38 -6.92 16.51
C SER A 177 4.86 -8.33 16.67
N VAL A 178 3.94 -8.46 17.62
CA VAL A 178 3.09 -9.64 17.79
C VAL A 178 2.38 -9.89 16.48
N ASP A 179 2.23 -11.15 16.07
CA ASP A 179 1.44 -11.51 14.89
C ASP A 179 0.00 -11.03 15.12
N ILE A 180 -0.52 -10.20 14.21
CA ILE A 180 -1.89 -9.67 14.25
C ILE A 180 -2.72 -10.35 13.18
N PHE A 181 -3.91 -10.81 13.55
CA PHE A 181 -4.89 -11.42 12.67
C PHE A 181 -6.13 -10.52 12.59
N CYS A 182 -6.85 -10.60 11.47
CA CYS A 182 -8.12 -9.92 11.29
C CYS A 182 -9.18 -10.88 10.80
N GLY A 183 -10.37 -10.83 11.42
CA GLY A 183 -11.56 -11.53 10.96
C GLY A 183 -12.61 -10.54 10.46
N VAL A 184 -13.21 -10.84 9.30
CA VAL A 184 -14.34 -10.09 8.74
C VAL A 184 -15.56 -10.99 8.65
N GLU A 185 -16.66 -10.58 9.30
CA GLU A 185 -17.98 -11.17 9.16
C GLU A 185 -18.78 -10.31 8.18
N GLY A 186 -19.05 -10.83 6.98
CA GLY A 186 -19.83 -10.14 5.95
C GLY A 186 -21.27 -10.62 5.95
N GLY A 187 -22.18 -9.83 6.52
CA GLY A 187 -23.62 -10.09 6.53
C GLY A 187 -24.39 -9.20 5.55
N ALA A 188 -25.66 -9.57 5.27
CA ALA A 188 -26.52 -8.82 4.37
C ALA A 188 -26.93 -7.43 4.90
N THR A 189 -26.84 -7.19 6.21
CA THR A 189 -27.34 -5.96 6.86
C THR A 189 -26.24 -5.19 7.57
N GLU A 190 -25.37 -5.88 8.30
CA GLU A 190 -24.20 -5.32 8.96
C GLU A 190 -23.03 -6.26 8.71
N SER A 191 -21.84 -5.69 8.55
CA SER A 191 -20.59 -6.44 8.53
C SER A 191 -19.73 -6.02 9.72
N LYS A 192 -18.98 -6.96 10.29
CA LYS A 192 -18.05 -6.70 11.41
C LYS A 192 -16.63 -7.06 11.06
N LEU A 193 -15.68 -6.33 11.63
CA LEU A 193 -14.26 -6.56 11.51
C LEU A 193 -13.63 -6.54 12.90
N VAL A 194 -12.75 -7.49 13.19
CA VAL A 194 -12.02 -7.58 14.47
C VAL A 194 -10.55 -7.87 14.24
N PHE A 195 -9.68 -7.09 14.86
CA PHE A 195 -8.25 -7.37 14.95
C PHE A 195 -7.92 -8.09 16.26
N MET A 196 -7.08 -9.12 16.20
CA MET A 196 -6.53 -9.76 17.40
C MET A 196 -5.04 -10.02 17.30
N SER A 197 -4.38 -10.09 18.46
CA SER A 197 -3.01 -10.57 18.57
C SER A 197 -2.96 -12.11 18.55
N SER A 198 -1.77 -12.67 18.33
CA SER A 198 -1.53 -14.11 18.44
C SER A 198 -1.78 -14.69 19.84
N ALA A 199 -1.91 -13.84 20.86
CA ALA A 199 -2.30 -14.22 22.22
C ALA A 199 -3.83 -14.27 22.41
N GLY A 200 -4.61 -13.93 21.36
CA GLY A 200 -6.07 -13.87 21.41
C GLY A 200 -6.62 -12.55 21.96
N GLU A 201 -5.76 -11.54 22.18
CA GLU A 201 -6.22 -10.23 22.66
C GLU A 201 -6.83 -9.42 21.53
N ILE A 202 -8.03 -8.89 21.74
CA ILE A 202 -8.70 -8.07 20.75
C ILE A 202 -8.12 -6.66 20.79
N LEU A 203 -7.52 -6.26 19.67
CA LEU A 203 -6.82 -4.98 19.51
C LEU A 203 -7.73 -3.88 18.99
N GLY A 204 -8.81 -4.24 18.26
CA GLY A 204 -9.73 -3.27 17.69
C GLY A 204 -10.92 -3.90 17.01
N ARG A 205 -12.00 -3.12 16.82
CA ARG A 205 -13.23 -3.53 16.14
C ARG A 205 -13.75 -2.43 15.22
N SER A 206 -14.40 -2.82 14.14
CA SER A 206 -15.10 -1.92 13.24
C SER A 206 -16.39 -2.58 12.74
N SER A 207 -17.41 -1.77 12.46
CA SER A 207 -18.63 -2.19 11.77
C SER A 207 -18.80 -1.37 10.50
N SER A 208 -19.37 -1.97 9.46
CA SER A 208 -19.83 -1.28 8.25
C SER A 208 -21.24 -1.74 7.89
N ASP A 209 -21.94 -0.96 7.07
CA ASP A 209 -23.16 -1.42 6.42
C ASP A 209 -22.88 -2.69 5.60
N GLY A 210 -23.87 -3.56 5.47
CA GLY A 210 -23.73 -4.92 4.91
C GLY A 210 -23.02 -4.97 3.55
N THR A 211 -22.01 -5.84 3.41
CA THR A 211 -21.35 -6.12 2.14
C THR A 211 -22.10 -7.24 1.42
N ASN A 212 -23.08 -6.91 0.57
CA ASN A 212 -23.78 -7.93 -0.21
C ASN A 212 -22.95 -8.35 -1.45
N TYR A 213 -21.99 -9.24 -1.20
CA TYR A 213 -21.03 -9.79 -2.16
C TYR A 213 -21.64 -10.28 -3.48
N ASN A 214 -22.84 -10.86 -3.46
CA ASN A 214 -23.45 -11.48 -4.64
C ASN A 214 -23.98 -10.49 -5.70
N LEU A 215 -24.12 -9.20 -5.35
CA LEU A 215 -24.70 -8.19 -6.25
C LEU A 215 -23.66 -7.28 -6.92
N ASP A 216 -22.47 -7.13 -6.32
CA ASP A 216 -21.49 -6.11 -6.73
C ASP A 216 -20.28 -6.66 -7.52
N GLY A 217 -20.04 -7.97 -7.47
CA GLY A 217 -18.91 -8.63 -8.12
C GLY A 217 -17.64 -8.69 -7.26
N ILE A 218 -16.71 -9.57 -7.64
CA ILE A 218 -15.47 -9.88 -6.91
C ILE A 218 -14.64 -8.62 -6.69
N GLU A 219 -14.46 -7.84 -7.74
CA GLU A 219 -13.54 -6.70 -7.76
C GLU A 219 -14.01 -5.58 -6.82
N LYS A 220 -15.30 -5.23 -6.85
CA LYS A 220 -15.86 -4.19 -5.96
C LYS A 220 -15.82 -4.63 -4.50
N CYS A 221 -16.18 -5.88 -4.22
CA CYS A 221 -16.20 -6.38 -2.85
C CYS A 221 -14.79 -6.48 -2.26
N ALA A 222 -13.81 -6.98 -3.04
CA ALA A 222 -12.41 -6.99 -2.66
C ALA A 222 -11.89 -5.57 -2.36
N SER A 223 -12.19 -4.60 -3.22
CA SER A 223 -11.83 -3.20 -3.00
C SER A 223 -12.44 -2.63 -1.72
N ALA A 224 -13.73 -2.90 -1.46
CA ALA A 224 -14.42 -2.44 -0.25
C ALA A 224 -13.80 -3.03 1.02
N ILE A 225 -13.55 -4.34 1.06
CA ILE A 225 -12.92 -5.02 2.20
C ILE A 225 -11.50 -4.48 2.41
N ALA A 226 -10.69 -4.37 1.35
CA ALA A 226 -9.34 -3.86 1.43
C ALA A 226 -9.30 -2.45 2.03
N SER A 227 -10.20 -1.58 1.58
CA SER A 227 -10.31 -0.21 2.06
C SER A 227 -10.76 -0.16 3.52
N TRP A 228 -11.71 -1.01 3.90
CA TRP A 228 -12.21 -1.07 5.27
C TRP A 228 -11.15 -1.58 6.24
N VAL A 229 -10.43 -2.66 5.90
CA VAL A 229 -9.33 -3.20 6.71
C VAL A 229 -8.23 -2.15 6.92
N ARG A 230 -7.79 -1.45 5.86
CA ARG A 230 -6.78 -0.39 5.98
C ARG A 230 -7.23 0.77 6.86
N ASN A 231 -8.47 1.24 6.67
CA ASN A 231 -9.03 2.34 7.47
C ASN A 231 -9.15 1.95 8.94
N ALA A 232 -9.60 0.74 9.23
CA ALA A 232 -9.69 0.23 10.58
C ALA A 232 -8.29 0.07 11.21
N ALA A 233 -7.33 -0.51 10.48
CA ALA A 233 -5.96 -0.67 10.97
C ALA A 233 -5.30 0.69 11.26
N LYS A 234 -5.45 1.67 10.36
CA LYS A 234 -4.97 3.04 10.55
C LYS A 234 -5.55 3.68 11.81
N LYS A 235 -6.86 3.52 12.04
CA LYS A 235 -7.55 4.06 13.23
C LYS A 235 -7.02 3.44 14.52
N GLU A 236 -6.75 2.14 14.52
CA GLU A 236 -6.28 1.38 15.70
C GLU A 236 -4.74 1.37 15.83
N GLY A 237 -4.01 2.06 14.94
CA GLY A 237 -2.54 2.11 14.96
C GLY A 237 -1.87 0.77 14.63
N ILE A 238 -2.57 -0.11 13.92
CA ILE A 238 -2.10 -1.44 13.52
C ILE A 238 -1.33 -1.31 12.20
N ALA A 239 -0.08 -1.77 12.19
CA ALA A 239 0.69 -1.93 10.96
C ALA A 239 0.19 -3.16 10.20
N LEU A 240 0.07 -3.06 8.88
CA LEU A 240 -0.05 -4.23 8.00
C LEU A 240 1.28 -4.43 7.23
N PRO A 241 1.49 -5.58 6.55
CA PRO A 241 0.56 -6.69 6.42
C PRO A 241 0.24 -7.38 7.75
N LEU A 242 -0.99 -7.86 7.89
CA LEU A 242 -1.40 -8.75 8.97
C LEU A 242 -0.78 -10.13 8.77
N LYS A 243 -0.68 -10.93 9.84
CA LYS A 243 -0.30 -12.33 9.73
C LYS A 243 -1.35 -13.15 8.98
N GLY A 244 -2.63 -12.84 9.19
CA GLY A 244 -3.74 -13.50 8.49
C GLY A 244 -5.00 -12.64 8.42
N LEU A 245 -5.71 -12.72 7.30
CA LEU A 245 -7.01 -12.10 7.07
C LEU A 245 -8.04 -13.19 6.74
N GLY A 246 -8.96 -13.43 7.68
CA GLY A 246 -10.06 -14.38 7.53
C GLY A 246 -11.34 -13.68 7.15
N LEU A 247 -11.99 -14.13 6.08
CA LEU A 247 -13.21 -13.57 5.54
C LEU A 247 -14.33 -14.61 5.63
N GLY A 248 -15.36 -14.34 6.42
CA GLY A 248 -16.60 -15.10 6.51
C GLY A 248 -17.71 -14.32 5.82
N LEU A 249 -17.91 -14.53 4.52
CA LEU A 249 -18.82 -13.71 3.70
C LEU A 249 -20.07 -14.50 3.27
N SER A 250 -21.22 -13.84 3.29
CA SER A 250 -22.45 -14.43 2.72
C SER A 250 -22.31 -14.69 1.21
N GLY A 251 -22.66 -15.89 0.74
CA GLY A 251 -22.53 -16.28 -0.67
C GLY A 251 -21.15 -16.83 -1.07
N ALA A 252 -20.24 -17.04 -0.10
CA ALA A 252 -18.91 -17.61 -0.33
C ALA A 252 -18.88 -19.15 -0.18
N GLU A 253 -19.85 -19.87 -0.76
CA GLU A 253 -19.90 -21.34 -0.74
C GLU A 253 -19.15 -21.97 -1.94
N GLY A 254 -18.96 -21.21 -3.01
CA GLY A 254 -18.35 -21.69 -4.25
C GLY A 254 -16.82 -21.68 -4.20
N VAL A 255 -16.18 -22.85 -4.06
CA VAL A 255 -14.72 -22.99 -3.98
C VAL A 255 -13.96 -22.26 -5.10
N ARG A 256 -14.47 -22.35 -6.34
CA ARG A 256 -13.84 -21.69 -7.50
C ARG A 256 -13.90 -20.16 -7.40
N ASP A 257 -15.04 -19.62 -6.99
CA ASP A 257 -15.25 -18.18 -6.93
C ASP A 257 -14.51 -17.60 -5.71
N ASN A 258 -14.44 -18.35 -4.60
CA ASN A 258 -13.60 -18.01 -3.45
C ASN A 258 -12.11 -17.98 -3.81
N ALA A 259 -11.62 -18.97 -4.56
CA ALA A 259 -10.23 -18.99 -5.00
C ALA A 259 -9.91 -17.79 -5.91
N ARG A 260 -10.83 -17.44 -6.83
CA ARG A 260 -10.69 -16.26 -7.68
C ARG A 260 -10.71 -14.97 -6.87
N PHE A 261 -11.52 -14.89 -5.82
CA PHE A 261 -11.58 -13.74 -4.92
C PHE A 261 -10.27 -13.54 -4.15
N VAL A 262 -9.75 -14.62 -3.55
CA VAL A 262 -8.45 -14.60 -2.84
C VAL A 262 -7.34 -14.19 -3.79
N GLN A 263 -7.24 -14.80 -4.98
CA GLN A 263 -6.25 -14.41 -6.00
C GLN A 263 -6.37 -12.95 -6.39
N HIS A 264 -7.58 -12.42 -6.50
CA HIS A 264 -7.79 -11.01 -6.82
C HIS A 264 -7.29 -10.10 -5.69
N ILE A 265 -7.53 -10.44 -4.42
CA ILE A 265 -6.98 -9.68 -3.29
C ILE A 265 -5.47 -9.78 -3.25
N GLU A 266 -4.89 -10.98 -3.42
CA GLU A 266 -3.43 -11.15 -3.41
C GLU A 266 -2.75 -10.34 -4.51
N ALA A 267 -3.33 -10.27 -5.72
CA ALA A 267 -2.74 -9.58 -6.87
C ALA A 267 -2.91 -8.05 -6.86
N ASN A 268 -3.89 -7.52 -6.11
CA ASN A 268 -4.25 -6.08 -6.15
C ASN A 268 -4.17 -5.38 -4.78
N TYR A 269 -4.24 -6.14 -3.70
CA TYR A 269 -4.29 -5.69 -2.30
C TYR A 269 -3.41 -6.59 -1.40
N GLY A 270 -2.28 -7.07 -1.93
CA GLY A 270 -1.35 -7.98 -1.24
C GLY A 270 -0.66 -7.38 -0.01
N ASP A 271 -0.83 -6.07 0.24
CA ASP A 271 -0.38 -5.35 1.43
C ASP A 271 -1.25 -5.61 2.68
N LEU A 272 -2.43 -6.22 2.52
CA LEU A 272 -3.35 -6.44 3.65
C LEU A 272 -2.87 -7.51 4.63
N ALA A 273 -2.41 -8.66 4.12
CA ALA A 273 -2.07 -9.82 4.93
C ALA A 273 -1.11 -10.78 4.22
N GLU A 274 -0.33 -11.53 5.01
CA GLU A 274 0.50 -12.64 4.52
C GLU A 274 -0.34 -13.83 4.04
N HIS A 275 -1.43 -14.12 4.75
CA HIS A 275 -2.34 -15.21 4.46
C HIS A 275 -3.78 -14.72 4.39
N ILE A 276 -4.51 -15.17 3.37
CA ILE A 276 -5.92 -14.80 3.17
C ILE A 276 -6.73 -16.08 3.09
N PHE A 277 -7.80 -16.14 3.87
CA PHE A 277 -8.73 -17.26 3.84
C PHE A 277 -10.16 -16.74 3.70
N LEU A 278 -10.91 -17.35 2.79
CA LEU A 278 -12.30 -17.00 2.52
C LEU A 278 -13.19 -18.24 2.70
N THR A 279 -14.25 -18.07 3.48
CA THR A 279 -15.30 -19.06 3.72
C THR A 279 -16.67 -18.39 3.82
N SER A 280 -17.74 -19.18 3.86
CA SER A 280 -19.07 -18.64 4.09
C SER A 280 -19.24 -18.10 5.52
N ASP A 281 -20.11 -17.11 5.66
CA ASP A 281 -20.57 -16.55 6.94
C ASP A 281 -20.99 -17.64 7.94
N SER A 282 -21.66 -18.68 7.46
CA SER A 282 -22.17 -19.79 8.23
C SER A 282 -21.04 -20.64 8.81
N VAL A 283 -20.00 -20.94 8.02
CA VAL A 283 -18.81 -21.68 8.51
C VAL A 283 -18.02 -20.84 9.49
N ALA A 284 -17.84 -19.55 9.21
CA ALA A 284 -17.17 -18.63 10.13
C ALA A 284 -17.90 -18.49 11.46
N THR A 285 -19.24 -18.44 11.44
CA THR A 285 -20.10 -18.41 12.63
C THR A 285 -19.97 -19.70 13.45
N VAL A 286 -19.89 -20.86 12.80
CA VAL A 286 -19.66 -22.12 13.51
C VAL A 286 -18.27 -22.14 14.14
N ALA A 287 -17.25 -21.65 13.43
CA ALA A 287 -15.88 -21.60 13.94
C ALA A 287 -15.74 -20.72 15.21
N THR A 288 -16.55 -19.67 15.37
CA THR A 288 -16.52 -18.81 16.57
C THR A 288 -17.16 -19.45 17.81
N VAL A 289 -18.01 -20.46 17.64
CA VAL A 289 -18.77 -21.10 18.72
C VAL A 289 -18.03 -22.32 19.30
N PHE A 290 -17.27 -23.05 18.48
CA PHE A 290 -16.77 -24.38 18.85
C PHE A 290 -15.34 -24.45 19.40
N ASP A 291 -14.65 -23.32 19.60
CA ASP A 291 -13.33 -23.31 20.27
C ASP A 291 -13.24 -22.15 21.29
N HIS A 292 -13.78 -22.39 22.48
CA HIS A 292 -13.50 -21.68 23.74
C HIS A 292 -13.16 -20.16 23.68
N GLY A 293 -14.18 -19.30 23.59
CA GLY A 293 -14.18 -17.97 24.23
C GLY A 293 -14.14 -16.74 23.32
N SER A 294 -15.15 -15.88 23.46
CA SER A 294 -15.35 -14.54 22.88
C SER A 294 -15.51 -14.44 21.35
N GLY A 295 -16.67 -14.88 20.85
CA GLY A 295 -17.66 -14.07 20.11
C GLY A 295 -17.27 -13.22 18.90
N ASP A 296 -16.02 -13.19 18.46
CA ASP A 296 -15.52 -12.37 17.38
C ASP A 296 -14.51 -13.17 16.54
N ILE A 297 -14.64 -13.10 15.22
CA ILE A 297 -13.96 -13.99 14.27
C ILE A 297 -12.44 -13.87 14.39
N ALA A 298 -11.80 -14.96 14.81
CA ALA A 298 -10.43 -15.30 14.47
C ALA A 298 -10.46 -16.72 13.88
N LEU A 299 -10.51 -16.80 12.56
CA LEU A 299 -10.33 -18.07 11.87
C LEU A 299 -8.89 -18.52 12.18
N LYS A 300 -8.74 -19.67 12.85
CA LYS A 300 -7.43 -20.26 13.13
C LYS A 300 -6.70 -20.50 11.80
N PHE A 301 -5.57 -19.82 11.63
CA PHE A 301 -4.58 -20.07 10.59
C PHE A 301 -3.49 -21.00 11.12
#